data_AF-A0A453BSS6-F1
#
_entry.id   AF-A0A453BSS6-F1
#
_cell.length_a   1.000
_cell.length_b   1.000
_cell.length_c   1.000
_cell.angle_alpha   90.00
_cell.angle_beta   90.00
_cell.angle_gamma   90.00
#
_symmetry.space_group_name_H-M   'P 1'
#
loop_
_entity.id
_entity.type
_entity.pdbx_description
1 polymer ?
#
loop_
_entity_poly.entity_id
_entity_poly.type
_entity_poly.pdbx_seq_one_letter_code
_entity_poly.pdbx_strand_id
1 'polypeptide(L)'
;VEQYILLNGGKFPYEIAGSVMLTLLVHLYAFVRGISFGCTIQHSPEAERTLFHVMACKEWDLLFIRVHPIALKWLFQKVELLEPLSFQMLNFCRTFCEDRTVVLLNSSQLVDIKMVAELVFSGETSLSSLLVSLLNQIIKDGTEDEVFSVVNVIAEILVISPCSSSHFTSSGVIDAVGSIYCSPYSSRIKTVCSLLIFNILYSASAMTVYWEDEWLALTMKVILLLYFYMS
;
A
#
# COMPACT_ATOMS: atom_id res chain seq x y z
N VAL A 1 20.43 17.51 -7.44
CA VAL A 1 19.20 17.39 -6.62
C VAL A 1 19.46 17.80 -5.18
N GLU A 2 20.43 17.20 -4.49
CA GLU A 2 20.74 17.52 -3.08
C GLU A 2 21.07 19.00 -2.82
N GLN A 3 21.89 19.62 -3.67
CA GLN A 3 22.17 21.06 -3.58
C GLN A 3 20.90 21.92 -3.67
N TYR A 4 19.92 21.53 -4.50
CA TYR A 4 18.64 22.24 -4.59
C TYR A 4 17.83 22.08 -3.30
N ILE A 5 17.79 20.89 -2.70
CA ILE A 5 17.13 20.66 -1.42
C ILE A 5 17.77 21.53 -0.32
N LEU A 6 19.10 21.53 -0.24
CA LEU A 6 19.86 22.28 0.77
C LEU A 6 19.72 23.79 0.62
N LEU A 7 19.83 24.31 -0.60
CA LEU A 7 19.71 25.76 -0.87
C LEU A 7 18.32 26.31 -0.57
N ASN A 8 17.28 25.50 -0.80
CA ASN A 8 15.91 25.93 -0.53
C ASN A 8 15.46 25.63 0.91
N GLY A 9 16.20 24.81 1.66
CA GLY A 9 15.89 24.51 3.07
C GLY A 9 14.45 24.03 3.31
N GLY A 10 13.88 23.30 2.34
CA GLY A 10 12.48 22.89 2.36
C GLY A 10 11.44 23.99 2.11
N LYS A 11 11.86 25.23 1.83
CA LYS A 11 10.99 26.36 1.45
C LYS A 11 10.78 26.40 -0.07
N PHE A 12 9.92 25.52 -0.57
CA PHE A 12 9.49 25.54 -1.97
C PHE A 12 8.47 26.66 -2.23
N PRO A 13 8.55 27.39 -3.36
CA PRO A 13 7.68 28.53 -3.66
C PRO A 13 6.20 28.13 -3.88
N TYR A 14 5.28 28.83 -3.18
CA TYR A 14 3.78 28.89 -3.21
C TYR A 14 2.91 27.66 -3.56
N GLU A 15 1.76 27.59 -2.87
CA GLU A 15 0.97 26.40 -2.47
C GLU A 15 0.51 25.40 -3.55
N ILE A 16 0.24 25.81 -4.81
CA ILE A 16 -0.23 24.87 -5.86
C ILE A 16 0.93 24.36 -6.74
N ALA A 17 1.91 25.21 -7.05
CA ALA A 17 3.14 24.79 -7.72
C ALA A 17 4.07 24.03 -6.77
N GLY A 18 3.95 24.29 -5.46
CA GLY A 18 4.74 23.67 -4.40
C GLY A 18 4.51 22.17 -4.25
N SER A 19 3.26 21.68 -4.33
CA SER A 19 2.96 20.24 -4.21
C SER A 19 3.45 19.44 -5.41
N VAL A 20 3.31 19.98 -6.63
CA VAL A 20 3.82 19.37 -7.87
C VAL A 20 5.35 19.36 -7.89
N MET A 21 5.98 20.48 -7.53
CA MET A 21 7.44 20.58 -7.48
C MET A 21 8.03 19.66 -6.41
N LEU A 22 7.37 19.56 -5.25
CA LEU A 22 7.76 18.63 -4.19
C LEU A 22 7.63 17.18 -4.68
N THR A 23 6.53 16.82 -5.32
CA THR A 23 6.31 15.48 -5.88
C THR A 23 7.39 15.11 -6.91
N LEU A 24 7.68 16.01 -7.86
CA LEU A 24 8.76 15.82 -8.85
C LEU A 24 10.12 15.64 -8.17
N LEU A 25 10.40 16.45 -7.14
CA LEU A 25 11.65 16.39 -6.39
C LEU A 25 11.80 15.08 -5.62
N VAL A 26 10.72 14.62 -4.97
CA VAL A 26 10.67 13.32 -4.26
C VAL A 26 10.93 12.19 -5.24
N HIS A 27 10.23 12.13 -6.37
CA HIS A 27 10.41 11.09 -7.37
C HIS A 27 11.83 11.09 -7.97
N LEU A 28 12.37 12.27 -8.29
CA LEU A 28 13.72 12.38 -8.83
C LEU A 28 14.78 11.99 -7.80
N TYR A 29 14.63 12.43 -6.55
CA TYR A 29 15.54 12.08 -5.48
C TYR A 29 15.52 10.57 -5.23
N ALA A 30 14.34 9.99 -5.04
CA ALA A 30 14.16 8.57 -4.84
C ALA A 30 14.67 7.73 -6.02
N PHE A 31 14.45 8.19 -7.26
CA PHE A 31 14.99 7.52 -8.44
C PHE A 31 16.52 7.49 -8.44
N VAL A 32 17.17 8.64 -8.23
CA VAL A 32 18.64 8.74 -8.16
C VAL A 32 19.18 7.86 -7.03
N ARG A 33 18.54 7.86 -5.86
CA ARG A 33 18.96 7.02 -4.74
C ARG A 33 18.73 5.54 -4.99
N GLY A 34 17.63 5.18 -5.67
CA GLY A 34 17.31 3.80 -6.02
C GLY A 34 18.26 3.19 -7.07
N ILE A 35 18.67 3.96 -8.10
CA ILE A 35 19.66 3.48 -9.08
C ILE A 35 21.08 3.41 -8.50
N SER A 36 21.35 4.18 -7.44
CA SER A 36 22.66 4.22 -6.78
C SER A 36 22.89 3.03 -5.84
N PHE A 37 21.93 2.09 -5.75
CA PHE A 37 22.06 0.87 -4.96
C PHE A 37 23.15 -0.03 -5.58
N GLY A 38 24.40 0.15 -5.14
CA GLY A 38 25.59 -0.50 -5.68
C GLY A 38 26.67 0.44 -6.21
N CYS A 39 26.44 1.76 -6.24
CA CYS A 39 27.44 2.77 -6.62
C CYS A 39 27.87 3.63 -5.41
N THR A 40 29.12 4.08 -5.41
CA THR A 40 29.71 4.98 -4.41
C THR A 40 29.28 6.44 -4.59
N ILE A 41 28.02 6.69 -4.95
CA ILE A 41 27.52 8.06 -5.05
C ILE A 41 27.45 8.63 -3.64
N GLN A 42 28.32 9.60 -3.35
CA GLN A 42 28.28 10.34 -2.10
C GLN A 42 26.93 11.05 -1.99
N HIS A 43 26.26 10.86 -0.85
CA HIS A 43 24.96 11.44 -0.54
C HIS A 43 25.11 12.37 0.66
N SER A 44 24.32 13.44 0.69
CA SER A 44 24.19 14.33 1.84
C SER A 44 23.08 13.85 2.77
N PRO A 45 23.40 13.39 4.00
CA PRO A 45 22.40 13.07 5.00
C PRO A 45 21.50 14.27 5.35
N GLU A 46 22.03 15.49 5.26
CA GLU A 46 21.29 16.72 5.52
C GLU A 46 20.22 16.97 4.46
N ALA A 47 20.53 16.71 3.18
CA ALA A 47 19.57 16.82 2.09
C ALA A 47 18.45 15.78 2.26
N GLU A 48 18.79 14.55 2.62
CA GLU A 48 17.81 13.48 2.86
C GLU A 48 16.85 13.83 4.02
N ARG A 49 17.41 14.23 5.18
CA ARG A 49 16.61 14.66 6.33
C ARG A 49 15.70 15.85 6.01
N THR A 50 16.21 16.81 5.25
CA THR A 50 15.42 17.97 4.82
C THR A 50 14.25 17.54 3.93
N LEU A 51 14.49 16.62 2.99
CA LEU A 51 13.44 16.10 2.12
C LEU A 51 12.37 15.35 2.92
N PHE A 52 12.78 14.44 3.81
CA PHE A 52 11.85 13.64 4.61
C PHE A 52 11.00 14.52 5.53
N HIS A 53 11.62 15.54 6.15
CA HIS A 53 10.89 16.52 6.93
C HIS A 53 9.83 17.25 6.10
N VAL A 54 10.16 17.67 4.87
CA VAL A 54 9.18 18.33 4.02
C VAL A 54 8.07 17.39 3.57
N MET A 55 8.37 16.12 3.27
CA MET A 55 7.37 15.12 2.93
C MET A 55 6.39 14.84 4.09
N ALA A 56 6.85 14.95 5.33
CA ALA A 56 6.01 14.79 6.52
C ALA A 56 5.15 16.04 6.81
N CYS A 57 5.65 17.24 6.48
CA CYS A 57 5.00 18.49 6.88
C CYS A 57 4.21 19.20 5.77
N LYS A 58 4.36 18.79 4.51
CA LYS A 58 3.69 19.43 3.36
C LYS A 58 2.87 18.44 2.56
N GLU A 59 1.84 18.96 1.89
CA GLU A 59 1.07 18.18 0.94
C GLU A 59 1.90 17.84 -0.30
N TRP A 60 1.85 16.57 -0.67
CA TRP A 60 2.38 16.00 -1.90
C TRP A 60 1.51 14.82 -2.31
N ASP A 61 1.65 14.38 -3.56
CA ASP A 61 0.86 13.27 -4.08
C ASP A 61 1.77 12.30 -4.83
N LEU A 62 1.93 11.10 -4.26
CA LEU A 62 2.79 10.05 -4.79
C LEU A 62 2.41 9.64 -6.23
N LEU A 63 1.14 9.77 -6.61
CA LEU A 63 0.62 9.26 -7.88
C LEU A 63 0.32 10.36 -8.89
N PHE A 64 0.55 11.62 -8.52
CA PHE A 64 0.26 12.77 -9.40
C PHE A 64 0.94 12.68 -10.76
N ILE A 65 2.11 12.03 -10.82
CA ILE A 65 2.80 11.69 -12.07
C ILE A 65 3.15 10.22 -12.10
N ARG A 66 3.30 9.67 -13.31
CA ARG A 66 3.77 8.30 -13.50
C ARG A 66 5.16 8.13 -12.89
N VAL A 67 5.27 7.29 -11.86
CA VAL A 67 6.50 7.08 -11.09
C VAL A 67 7.26 5.89 -11.63
N HIS A 68 8.60 5.95 -11.60
CA HIS A 68 9.43 4.82 -11.94
C HIS A 68 9.45 3.79 -10.77
N PRO A 69 9.31 2.47 -11.02
CA PRO A 69 9.30 1.46 -9.95
C PRO A 69 10.50 1.53 -9.00
N ILE A 70 11.70 1.82 -9.52
CA ILE A 70 12.93 2.02 -8.73
C ILE A 70 12.76 3.11 -7.66
N ALA A 71 12.08 4.21 -7.98
CA ALA A 71 11.86 5.30 -7.02
C ALA A 71 10.91 4.85 -5.91
N LEU A 72 9.79 4.21 -6.28
CA LEU A 72 8.84 3.67 -5.30
C LEU A 72 9.49 2.61 -4.40
N LYS A 73 10.24 1.68 -4.99
CA LYS A 73 10.99 0.66 -4.24
C LYS A 73 11.87 1.31 -3.17
N TRP A 74 12.64 2.33 -3.54
CA TRP A 74 13.49 3.04 -2.60
C TRP A 74 12.70 3.76 -1.50
N LEU A 75 11.58 4.42 -1.84
CA LEU A 75 10.72 5.11 -0.86
C LEU A 75 10.16 4.13 0.17
N PHE A 76 9.58 3.02 -0.27
CA PHE A 76 9.00 1.99 0.61
C PHE A 76 10.06 1.14 1.34
N GLN A 77 11.35 1.41 1.16
CA GLN A 77 12.42 0.84 1.99
C GLN A 77 12.78 1.71 3.20
N LYS A 78 12.28 2.95 3.27
CA LYS A 78 12.64 3.91 4.32
C LYS A 78 11.62 3.91 5.45
N VAL A 79 12.08 3.57 6.65
CA VAL A 79 11.25 3.51 7.86
C VAL A 79 10.76 4.90 8.25
N GLU A 80 11.59 5.92 8.05
CA GLU A 80 11.29 7.33 8.36
C GLU A 80 10.15 7.90 7.50
N LEU A 81 9.81 7.23 6.39
CA LEU A 81 8.77 7.65 5.47
C LEU A 81 7.46 6.87 5.63
N LEU A 82 7.38 5.89 6.54
CA LEU A 82 6.19 5.03 6.65
C LEU A 82 4.92 5.83 6.95
N GLU A 83 4.99 6.84 7.82
CA GLU A 83 3.84 7.68 8.14
C GLU A 83 3.35 8.53 6.95
N PRO A 84 4.18 9.36 6.28
CA PRO A 84 3.71 10.08 5.10
C PRO A 84 3.31 9.13 3.96
N LEU A 85 3.96 7.97 3.81
CA LEU A 85 3.60 6.98 2.80
C LEU A 85 2.28 6.25 3.13
N SER A 86 1.90 6.08 4.39
CA SER A 86 0.63 5.46 4.77
C SER A 86 -0.54 6.31 4.27
N PHE A 87 -0.44 7.64 4.42
CA PHE A 87 -1.43 8.58 3.90
C PHE A 87 -1.54 8.52 2.37
N GLN A 88 -0.41 8.49 1.67
CA GLN A 88 -0.38 8.34 0.21
C GLN A 88 -1.01 7.02 -0.24
N MET A 89 -0.73 5.92 0.48
CA MET A 89 -1.32 4.61 0.19
C MET A 89 -2.82 4.57 0.49
N LEU A 90 -3.30 5.27 1.49
CA LEU A 90 -4.74 5.40 1.73
C LEU A 90 -5.44 6.12 0.57
N ASN A 91 -4.85 7.22 0.08
CA ASN A 91 -5.36 7.94 -1.09
C ASN A 91 -5.32 7.08 -2.37
N PHE A 92 -4.25 6.30 -2.57
CA PHE A 92 -4.16 5.30 -3.63
C PHE A 92 -5.36 4.34 -3.56
N CYS A 93 -5.64 3.77 -2.37
CA CYS A 93 -6.70 2.80 -2.18
C CYS A 93 -8.10 3.38 -2.46
N ARG A 94 -8.37 4.61 -2.00
CA ARG A 94 -9.63 5.32 -2.26
C ARG A 94 -9.82 5.54 -3.76
N THR A 95 -8.82 6.14 -4.41
CA THR A 95 -8.83 6.45 -5.86
C THR A 95 -9.05 5.19 -6.69
N PHE A 96 -8.34 4.11 -6.37
CA PHE A 96 -8.49 2.82 -7.05
C PHE A 96 -9.93 2.28 -7.01
N CYS A 97 -10.66 2.49 -5.90
CA CYS A 97 -12.03 2.01 -5.73
C CYS A 97 -13.07 2.96 -6.36
N GLU A 98 -12.87 4.27 -6.23
CA GLU A 98 -13.71 5.28 -6.89
C GLU A 98 -13.66 5.09 -8.41
N ASP A 99 -12.46 4.92 -8.95
CA ASP A 99 -12.30 4.75 -10.38
C ASP A 99 -12.83 3.42 -10.87
N ARG A 100 -12.84 2.31 -10.11
CA ARG A 100 -13.58 1.09 -10.53
C ARG A 100 -15.06 1.32 -10.78
N THR A 101 -15.68 2.31 -10.14
CA THR A 101 -17.07 2.69 -10.42
C THR A 101 -17.23 3.51 -11.72
N VAL A 102 -16.13 4.09 -12.22
CA VAL A 102 -16.06 4.96 -13.42
C VAL A 102 -15.33 4.28 -14.61
N VAL A 103 -14.47 3.29 -14.36
CA VAL A 103 -13.49 2.64 -15.25
C VAL A 103 -14.10 1.43 -15.96
N LEU A 104 -15.20 1.67 -16.67
CA LEU A 104 -15.42 0.94 -17.92
C LEU A 104 -14.54 1.49 -19.06
N LEU A 105 -13.70 2.52 -18.83
CA LEU A 105 -13.17 3.35 -19.93
C LEU A 105 -11.67 3.79 -19.91
N ASN A 106 -10.83 3.56 -18.89
CA ASN A 106 -9.41 4.02 -18.96
C ASN A 106 -8.35 3.04 -18.42
N SER A 107 -7.24 2.89 -19.16
CA SER A 107 -6.21 1.86 -18.98
C SER A 107 -4.98 2.28 -18.18
N SER A 108 -4.88 3.55 -17.76
CA SER A 108 -3.70 4.09 -17.06
C SER A 108 -3.53 3.54 -15.64
N GLN A 109 -4.61 3.41 -14.87
CA GLN A 109 -4.57 3.00 -13.46
C GLN A 109 -4.30 1.50 -13.24
N LEU A 110 -4.68 0.67 -14.22
CA LEU A 110 -4.30 -0.74 -14.23
C LEU A 110 -2.79 -0.94 -14.27
N VAL A 111 -2.04 0.06 -14.77
CA VAL A 111 -0.58 0.03 -14.76
C VAL A 111 -0.03 0.33 -13.37
N ASP A 112 -0.71 1.18 -12.58
CA ASP A 112 -0.24 1.58 -11.25
C ASP A 112 -0.44 0.44 -10.22
N ILE A 113 -1.58 -0.25 -10.22
CA ILE A 113 -1.80 -1.40 -9.33
C ILE A 113 -0.87 -2.59 -9.66
N LYS A 114 -0.55 -2.81 -10.93
CA LYS A 114 0.41 -3.86 -11.33
C LYS A 114 1.80 -3.57 -10.80
N MET A 115 2.22 -2.30 -10.83
CA MET A 115 3.50 -1.88 -10.26
C MET A 115 3.52 -2.08 -8.74
N VAL A 116 2.45 -1.70 -8.04
CA VAL A 116 2.30 -1.96 -6.59
C VAL A 116 2.38 -3.46 -6.30
N ALA A 117 1.70 -4.30 -7.09
CA ALA A 117 1.74 -5.75 -6.93
C ALA A 117 3.15 -6.34 -7.14
N GLU A 118 3.89 -5.85 -8.14
CA GLU A 118 5.28 -6.24 -8.40
C GLU A 118 6.21 -5.83 -7.24
N LEU A 119 6.02 -4.63 -6.68
CA LEU A 119 6.79 -4.15 -5.52
C LEU A 119 6.54 -5.00 -4.28
N VAL A 120 5.30 -5.41 -4.03
CA VAL A 120 4.98 -6.35 -2.94
C VAL A 120 5.62 -7.71 -3.21
N PHE A 121 5.49 -8.22 -4.45
CA PHE A 121 6.05 -9.52 -4.84
C PHE A 121 7.57 -9.59 -4.66
N SER A 122 8.28 -8.48 -4.90
CA SER A 122 9.73 -8.44 -4.71
C SER A 122 10.16 -8.74 -3.27
N GLY A 123 9.29 -8.52 -2.28
CA GLY A 123 9.58 -8.72 -0.86
C GLY A 123 10.62 -7.76 -0.28
N GLU A 124 11.17 -6.85 -1.09
CA GLU A 124 12.22 -5.91 -0.71
C GLU A 124 11.69 -4.58 -0.16
N THR A 125 10.36 -4.42 -0.07
CA THR A 125 9.70 -3.20 0.37
C THR A 125 8.84 -3.47 1.61
N SER A 126 8.60 -2.44 2.40
CA SER A 126 7.66 -2.48 3.53
C SER A 126 6.19 -2.38 3.10
N LEU A 127 5.89 -2.51 1.81
CA LEU A 127 4.57 -2.18 1.28
C LEU A 127 3.45 -3.09 1.80
N SER A 128 3.71 -4.39 1.95
CA SER A 128 2.73 -5.32 2.55
C SER A 128 2.45 -4.98 4.02
N SER A 129 3.51 -4.70 4.80
CA SER A 129 3.37 -4.38 6.22
C SER A 129 2.75 -3.00 6.43
N LEU A 130 3.05 -2.03 5.56
CA LEU A 130 2.40 -0.73 5.54
C LEU A 130 0.90 -0.84 5.25
N LEU A 131 0.50 -1.60 4.23
CA LEU A 131 -0.91 -1.81 3.89
C LEU A 131 -1.69 -2.51 5.00
N VAL A 132 -1.10 -3.52 5.64
CA VAL A 132 -1.75 -4.21 6.78
C VAL A 132 -1.78 -3.33 8.03
N SER A 133 -0.72 -2.56 8.28
CA SER A 133 -0.71 -1.59 9.38
C SER A 133 -1.77 -0.51 9.19
N LEU A 134 -1.88 0.03 7.97
CA LEU A 134 -2.92 0.98 7.57
C LEU A 134 -4.31 0.36 7.78
N LEU A 135 -4.53 -0.87 7.33
CA LEU A 135 -5.80 -1.59 7.53
C LEU A 135 -6.16 -1.70 9.02
N ASN A 136 -5.20 -2.06 9.88
CA ASN A 136 -5.43 -2.15 11.31
C ASN A 136 -5.74 -0.80 11.97
N GLN A 137 -5.18 0.30 11.45
CA GLN A 137 -5.49 1.65 11.93
C GLN A 137 -6.92 2.05 11.54
N ILE A 138 -7.30 1.90 10.27
CA ILE A 138 -8.64 2.28 9.79
C ILE A 138 -9.76 1.38 10.31
N ILE A 139 -9.47 0.12 10.71
CA ILE A 139 -10.45 -0.71 11.41
C ILE A 139 -10.84 -0.09 12.77
N LYS A 140 -9.92 0.62 13.42
CA LYS A 140 -10.17 1.24 14.73
C LYS A 140 -10.85 2.60 14.59
N ASP A 141 -10.31 3.45 13.72
CA ASP A 141 -10.64 4.89 13.69
C ASP A 141 -11.19 5.38 12.35
N GLY A 142 -11.28 4.51 11.34
CA GLY A 142 -11.70 4.85 9.98
C GLY A 142 -13.17 4.56 9.68
N THR A 143 -13.55 4.96 8.46
CA THR A 143 -14.87 4.70 7.88
C THR A 143 -14.93 3.32 7.22
N GLU A 144 -16.14 2.81 7.06
CA GLU A 144 -16.37 1.54 6.37
C GLU A 144 -15.85 1.55 4.92
N ASP A 145 -16.03 2.65 4.19
CA ASP A 145 -15.56 2.78 2.80
C ASP A 145 -14.02 2.80 2.70
N GLU A 146 -13.32 3.35 3.69
CA GLU A 146 -11.86 3.28 3.75
C GLU A 146 -11.37 1.86 3.98
N VAL A 147 -12.00 1.14 4.92
CA VAL A 147 -11.70 -0.29 5.18
C VAL A 147 -11.93 -1.10 3.90
N PHE A 148 -13.07 -0.90 3.23
CA PHE A 148 -13.38 -1.53 1.96
C PHE A 148 -12.29 -1.25 0.92
N SER A 149 -11.86 0.00 0.80
CA SER A 149 -10.89 0.43 -0.21
C SER A 149 -9.53 -0.24 -0.04
N VAL A 150 -9.02 -0.31 1.18
CA VAL A 150 -7.74 -0.96 1.47
C VAL A 150 -7.83 -2.48 1.28
N VAL A 151 -8.89 -3.12 1.77
CA VAL A 151 -9.09 -4.58 1.59
C VAL A 151 -9.17 -4.93 0.10
N ASN A 152 -9.85 -4.11 -0.71
CA ASN A 152 -9.99 -4.34 -2.15
C ASN A 152 -8.66 -4.19 -2.90
N VAL A 153 -7.80 -3.24 -2.52
CA VAL A 153 -6.43 -3.14 -3.08
C VAL A 153 -5.59 -4.36 -2.72
N ILE A 154 -5.61 -4.81 -1.46
CA ILE A 154 -4.87 -6.01 -1.04
C ILE A 154 -5.37 -7.24 -1.83
N ALA A 155 -6.69 -7.39 -1.97
CA ALA A 155 -7.29 -8.46 -2.75
C ALA A 155 -6.84 -8.41 -4.22
N GLU A 156 -6.83 -7.23 -4.84
CA GLU A 156 -6.38 -7.08 -6.23
C GLU A 156 -4.89 -7.41 -6.40
N ILE A 157 -4.03 -6.96 -5.49
CA ILE A 157 -2.61 -7.31 -5.50
C ILE A 157 -2.43 -8.83 -5.52
N LEU A 158 -3.25 -9.56 -4.75
CA LEU A 158 -3.19 -11.02 -4.69
C LEU A 158 -3.83 -11.71 -5.89
N VAL A 159 -4.77 -11.07 -6.58
CA VAL A 159 -5.25 -11.53 -7.89
C VAL A 159 -4.13 -11.41 -8.94
N ILE A 160 -3.40 -10.30 -8.94
CA ILE A 160 -2.31 -10.04 -9.90
C ILE A 160 -1.07 -10.88 -9.58
N SER A 161 -0.69 -10.97 -8.30
CA SER A 161 0.48 -11.70 -7.81
C SER A 161 0.10 -12.57 -6.61
N PRO A 162 -0.44 -13.78 -6.86
CA PRO A 162 -0.84 -14.70 -5.79
C PRO A 162 0.32 -15.08 -4.86
N CYS A 163 1.55 -15.12 -5.37
CA CYS A 163 2.77 -15.44 -4.63
C CYS A 163 3.09 -14.42 -3.51
N SER A 164 2.52 -13.22 -3.59
CA SER A 164 2.66 -12.17 -2.57
C SER A 164 1.90 -12.47 -1.28
N SER A 165 1.11 -13.56 -1.23
CA SER A 165 0.33 -13.96 -0.06
C SER A 165 1.19 -14.18 1.18
N SER A 166 2.38 -14.75 1.03
CA SER A 166 3.31 -14.98 2.13
C SER A 166 3.72 -13.67 2.83
N HIS A 167 3.89 -12.58 2.07
CA HIS A 167 4.22 -11.25 2.61
C HIS A 167 3.05 -10.63 3.39
N PHE A 168 1.82 -10.80 2.92
CA PHE A 168 0.64 -10.31 3.65
C PHE A 168 0.36 -11.15 4.90
N THR A 169 0.51 -12.47 4.81
CA THR A 169 0.39 -13.38 5.95
C THR A 169 1.42 -13.04 7.03
N SER A 170 2.69 -12.87 6.68
CA SER A 170 3.73 -12.49 7.65
C SER A 170 3.54 -11.08 8.21
N SER A 171 2.83 -10.21 7.48
CA SER A 171 2.47 -8.86 7.94
C SER A 171 1.24 -8.83 8.86
N GLY A 172 0.55 -9.96 9.08
CA GLY A 172 -0.62 -10.05 9.98
C GLY A 172 -1.96 -9.73 9.31
N VAL A 173 -2.10 -9.96 8.00
CA VAL A 173 -3.37 -9.71 7.28
C VAL A 173 -4.53 -10.57 7.81
N ILE A 174 -4.22 -11.76 8.31
CA ILE A 174 -5.19 -12.74 8.83
C ILE A 174 -5.93 -12.16 10.03
N ASP A 175 -5.18 -11.61 11.00
CA ASP A 175 -5.74 -10.99 12.20
C ASP A 175 -6.57 -9.75 11.88
N ALA A 176 -6.08 -8.91 10.96
CA ALA A 176 -6.79 -7.73 10.50
C ALA A 176 -8.15 -8.11 9.90
N VAL A 177 -8.18 -9.10 9.00
CA VAL A 177 -9.41 -9.61 8.39
C VAL A 177 -10.30 -10.28 9.43
N GLY A 178 -9.74 -11.06 10.36
CA GLY A 178 -10.48 -11.68 11.46
C GLY A 178 -11.23 -10.66 12.33
N SER A 179 -10.60 -9.51 12.57
CA SER A 179 -11.18 -8.38 13.30
C SER A 179 -12.38 -7.79 12.56
N ILE A 180 -12.31 -7.65 11.24
CA ILE A 180 -13.43 -7.18 10.40
C ILE A 180 -14.65 -8.10 10.53
N TYR A 181 -14.45 -9.41 10.57
CA TYR A 181 -15.57 -10.35 10.77
C TYR A 181 -16.27 -10.19 12.11
N CYS A 182 -15.51 -9.82 13.16
CA CYS A 182 -16.04 -9.59 14.51
C CYS A 182 -16.70 -8.20 14.66
N SER A 183 -16.44 -7.28 13.73
CA SER A 183 -16.97 -5.93 13.73
C SER A 183 -18.34 -5.83 13.02
N PRO A 184 -19.13 -4.78 13.33
CA PRO A 184 -20.47 -4.57 12.74
C PRO A 184 -20.42 -4.04 11.29
N TYR A 185 -19.41 -4.40 10.51
CA TYR A 185 -19.32 -4.04 9.09
C TYR A 185 -20.36 -4.78 8.24
N SER A 186 -20.72 -4.16 7.12
CA SER A 186 -21.66 -4.71 6.15
C SER A 186 -21.16 -6.01 5.54
N SER A 187 -22.10 -6.75 4.95
CA SER A 187 -21.78 -7.97 4.24
C SER A 187 -20.89 -7.73 3.02
N ARG A 188 -20.94 -6.54 2.41
CA ARG A 188 -20.07 -6.15 1.28
C ARG A 188 -18.59 -6.29 1.62
N ILE A 189 -18.13 -5.76 2.76
CA ILE A 189 -16.73 -5.89 3.18
C ILE A 189 -16.41 -7.36 3.49
N LYS A 190 -17.32 -8.05 4.18
CA LYS A 190 -17.11 -9.45 4.56
C LYS A 190 -16.99 -10.37 3.34
N THR A 191 -17.69 -10.08 2.24
CA THR A 191 -17.53 -10.79 0.96
C THR A 191 -16.15 -10.56 0.35
N VAL A 192 -15.65 -9.31 0.31
CA VAL A 192 -14.29 -9.05 -0.21
C VAL A 192 -13.24 -9.69 0.69
N CYS A 193 -13.43 -9.66 2.02
CA CYS A 193 -12.59 -10.38 2.96
C CYS A 193 -12.60 -11.90 2.72
N SER A 194 -13.76 -12.48 2.36
CA SER A 194 -13.85 -13.90 2.01
C SER A 194 -13.03 -14.22 0.77
N LEU A 195 -13.10 -13.38 -0.27
CA LEU A 195 -12.30 -13.52 -1.48
C LEU A 195 -10.81 -13.38 -1.19
N LEU A 196 -10.44 -12.43 -0.33
CA LEU A 196 -9.06 -12.23 0.11
C LEU A 196 -8.51 -13.47 0.82
N ILE A 197 -9.24 -14.00 1.79
CA ILE A 197 -8.87 -15.23 2.51
C ILE A 197 -8.76 -16.41 1.55
N PHE A 198 -9.71 -16.56 0.63
CA PHE A 198 -9.68 -17.61 -0.39
C PHE A 198 -8.42 -17.50 -1.27
N ASN A 199 -8.08 -16.29 -1.75
CA ASN A 199 -6.89 -16.08 -2.57
C ASN A 199 -5.60 -16.40 -1.81
N ILE A 200 -5.52 -16.06 -0.53
CA ILE A 200 -4.36 -16.41 0.31
C ILE A 200 -4.27 -17.93 0.50
N LEU A 201 -5.38 -18.60 0.81
CA LEU A 201 -5.41 -20.06 0.97
C LEU A 201 -5.10 -20.79 -0.34
N TYR A 202 -5.57 -20.27 -1.47
CA TYR A 202 -5.31 -20.85 -2.79
C TYR A 202 -3.84 -20.73 -3.19
N SER A 203 -3.18 -19.62 -2.85
CA SER A 203 -1.78 -19.39 -3.20
C SER A 203 -0.78 -19.80 -2.12
N ALA A 204 -1.28 -20.18 -0.94
CA ALA A 204 -0.49 -20.73 0.14
C ALA A 204 0.21 -22.02 -0.31
N SER A 205 1.52 -22.11 -0.10
CA SER A 205 2.21 -23.39 -0.13
C SER A 205 1.81 -24.21 1.11
N ALA A 206 2.05 -25.53 1.10
CA ALA A 206 1.72 -26.41 2.24
C ALA A 206 2.31 -25.93 3.59
N MET A 207 3.33 -25.07 3.58
CA MET A 207 3.95 -24.48 4.77
C MET A 207 3.09 -23.41 5.46
N THR A 208 2.21 -22.74 4.72
CA THR A 208 1.37 -21.62 5.21
C THR A 208 0.16 -22.09 6.01
N VAL A 209 -0.24 -23.35 5.84
CA VAL A 209 -1.37 -24.01 6.54
C VAL A 209 -0.95 -24.54 7.93
N TYR A 210 0.32 -24.42 8.31
CA TYR A 210 0.84 -24.92 9.59
C TYR A 210 0.28 -24.16 10.82
N TRP A 211 -0.41 -23.04 10.62
CA TRP A 211 -1.13 -22.29 11.66
C TRP A 211 -2.61 -22.71 11.72
N GLU A 212 -2.86 -23.99 12.04
CA GLU A 212 -4.18 -24.62 11.90
C GLU A 212 -5.32 -23.88 12.64
N ASP A 213 -5.07 -23.34 13.84
CA ASP A 213 -6.15 -22.78 14.68
C ASP A 213 -6.75 -21.47 14.17
N GLU A 214 -5.92 -20.51 13.74
CA GLU A 214 -6.38 -19.21 13.22
C GLU A 214 -7.06 -19.35 11.86
N TRP A 215 -6.48 -20.18 10.99
CA TRP A 215 -7.05 -20.47 9.68
C TRP A 215 -8.37 -21.22 9.76
N LEU A 216 -8.51 -22.17 10.69
CA LEU A 216 -9.76 -22.93 10.86
C LEU A 216 -10.92 -21.99 11.26
N ALA A 217 -10.70 -21.09 12.21
CA ALA A 217 -11.72 -20.14 12.65
C ALA A 217 -12.18 -19.20 11.52
N LEU A 218 -11.24 -18.67 10.73
CA LEU A 218 -11.55 -17.82 9.59
C LEU A 218 -12.24 -18.58 8.46
N THR A 219 -11.79 -19.80 8.14
CA THR A 219 -12.39 -20.64 7.10
C THR A 219 -13.82 -21.00 7.46
N MET A 220 -14.09 -21.32 8.73
CA MET A 220 -15.45 -21.54 9.23
C MET A 220 -16.33 -20.31 9.08
N LYS A 221 -15.82 -19.11 9.38
CA LYS A 221 -16.57 -17.84 9.18
C LYS A 221 -16.89 -17.59 7.70
N VAL A 222 -15.97 -17.90 6.79
CA VAL A 222 -16.20 -17.80 5.34
C VAL A 222 -17.27 -18.79 4.88
N ILE A 223 -17.18 -20.05 5.31
CA ILE A 223 -18.17 -21.09 4.97
C ILE A 223 -19.56 -20.72 5.51
N LEU A 224 -19.64 -20.24 6.76
CA LEU A 224 -20.89 -19.78 7.37
C LEU A 224 -21.52 -18.64 6.56
N LEU A 225 -20.75 -17.62 6.16
CA LEU A 225 -21.28 -16.55 5.32
C LEU A 225 -21.81 -17.07 3.98
N LEU A 226 -21.06 -17.95 3.31
CA LEU A 226 -21.50 -18.55 2.04
C LEU A 226 -22.80 -19.35 2.21
N TYR A 227 -22.94 -20.08 3.32
CA TYR A 227 -24.15 -20.83 3.65
C TYR A 227 -25.36 -19.90 3.87
N PHE A 228 -25.18 -18.82 4.64
CA PHE A 228 -26.23 -17.82 4.88
C PHE A 228 -26.64 -17.05 3.61
N TYR A 229 -25.75 -16.92 2.63
CA TYR A 229 -26.05 -16.27 1.35
C TYR A 229 -26.78 -17.18 0.35
N MET A 230 -26.70 -18.50 0.52
CA MET A 230 -27.33 -19.51 -0.34
C MET A 230 -28.66 -20.04 0.20
N SER A 231 -29.04 -19.67 1.44
CA SER A 231 -30.29 -20.05 2.11
C SER A 231 -31.30 -18.91 2.07
#